data_AF-A0A4Q2Y2C5-F1
#
_entry.id   AF-A0A4Q2Y2C5-F1
#
_cell.length_a   1.000
_cell.length_b   1.000
_cell.length_c   1.000
_cell.angle_alpha   90.00
_cell.angle_beta   90.00
_cell.angle_gamma   90.00
#
_symmetry.space_group_name_H-M   'P 1'
#
loop_
_entity.id
_entity.type
_entity.pdbx_description
1 polymer ?
#
loop_
_entity_poly.entity_id
_entity_poly.type
_entity_poly.pdbx_seq_one_letter_code
_entity_poly.pdbx_strand_id
1 'polypeptide(L)'
;MLSCALLVLSARASEFVEKLKESASVEIEKSETDALFRQAELSQKYVAALKTLEEKVRATGDLDALIRVREEADAITKSGEVTSHGDKGITELRGKYIAARGVIMKDANAARSRVVDALTKSIREKEAALTKAGQVDEALAIRKEGEQMLLELSSGMGNDGVEFAEDSRATGPTELKELKKINVPATAPALFEKPFSIKGTWLESMTLPPLKQRISEQVIIGDRGKKKWPTVVLPKGTVWSGRDTRIFSSGGHIVATKSSFERLRFVGDLACDTFFVNCSFDQCTLNRGGGWWGWDHAAKYYLENCVVSNSLASAWNVGDNGFRVRTSVFEKAEMPTVSFKDKEPAKYLNHPWFKFENCRFVGCKVPSSFVLVTRDCIFQDCIFVDDPGLKEGQKPIDVIIYVGPGGRYDISKLPKNVTITRKPDTEWKGETIPTAQALRDMMGF
;
A
#
# COMPACT_ATOMS: atom_id res chain seq x y z
N MET A 1 5.54 -40.71 -17.05
CA MET A 1 6.87 -40.10 -17.33
C MET A 1 6.78 -38.66 -17.84
N LEU A 2 5.77 -38.24 -18.62
CA LEU A 2 5.65 -36.85 -19.10
C LEU A 2 5.55 -35.78 -17.98
N SER A 3 4.91 -36.08 -16.85
CA SER A 3 4.71 -35.09 -15.76
C SER A 3 6.00 -34.72 -15.01
N CYS A 4 7.00 -35.61 -14.95
CA CYS A 4 8.30 -35.30 -14.34
C CYS A 4 9.17 -34.42 -15.26
N ALA A 5 9.08 -34.59 -16.58
CA ALA A 5 9.87 -33.78 -17.52
C ALA A 5 9.42 -32.30 -17.51
N LEU A 6 8.10 -32.04 -17.48
CA LEU A 6 7.54 -30.68 -17.41
C LEU A 6 7.96 -29.90 -16.15
N LEU A 7 8.07 -30.58 -14.99
CA LEU A 7 8.50 -29.95 -13.74
C LEU A 7 9.98 -29.54 -13.74
N VAL A 8 10.84 -30.31 -14.40
CA VAL A 8 12.29 -30.03 -14.47
C VAL A 8 12.61 -28.88 -15.44
N LEU A 9 11.83 -28.74 -16.51
CA LEU A 9 12.01 -27.66 -17.51
C LEU A 9 11.60 -26.29 -16.92
N SER A 10 10.51 -26.25 -16.15
CA SER A 10 10.05 -25.03 -15.46
C SER A 10 11.06 -24.51 -14.42
N ALA A 11 11.76 -25.40 -13.71
CA ALA A 11 12.74 -25.02 -12.70
C ALA A 11 13.96 -24.27 -13.28
N ARG A 12 14.40 -24.63 -14.49
CA ARG A 12 15.56 -23.99 -15.14
C ARG A 12 15.27 -22.59 -15.68
N ALA A 13 14.06 -22.40 -16.21
CA ALA A 13 13.58 -21.08 -16.63
C ALA A 13 13.52 -20.11 -15.44
N SER A 14 12.94 -20.59 -14.33
CA SER A 14 12.84 -19.83 -13.09
C SER A 14 14.20 -19.47 -12.50
N GLU A 15 15.17 -20.39 -12.50
CA GLU A 15 16.52 -20.09 -11.99
C GLU A 15 17.23 -18.98 -12.79
N PHE A 16 17.05 -18.95 -14.12
CA PHE A 16 17.62 -17.90 -14.96
C PHE A 16 16.99 -16.53 -14.67
N VAL A 17 15.67 -16.46 -14.59
CA VAL A 17 14.94 -15.22 -14.32
C VAL A 17 15.24 -14.70 -12.92
N GLU A 18 15.31 -15.57 -11.91
CA GLU A 18 15.68 -15.17 -10.54
C GLU A 18 17.10 -14.60 -10.45
N LYS A 19 18.07 -15.18 -11.17
CA LYS A 19 19.44 -14.62 -11.23
C LYS A 19 19.47 -13.23 -11.88
N LEU A 20 18.70 -13.04 -12.96
CA LEU A 20 18.56 -11.73 -13.58
C LEU A 20 17.89 -10.72 -12.64
N LYS A 21 16.85 -11.16 -11.91
CA LYS A 21 16.11 -10.35 -10.94
C LYS A 21 16.99 -9.90 -9.78
N GLU A 22 17.80 -10.81 -9.22
CA GLU A 22 18.75 -10.49 -8.16
C GLU A 22 19.79 -9.48 -8.64
N SER A 23 20.41 -9.73 -9.80
CA SER A 23 21.40 -8.81 -10.38
C SER A 23 20.82 -7.42 -10.65
N ALA A 24 19.60 -7.35 -11.19
CA ALA A 24 18.93 -6.09 -11.46
C ALA A 24 18.52 -5.34 -10.20
N SER A 25 18.07 -6.06 -9.17
CA SER A 25 17.69 -5.46 -7.89
C SER A 25 18.90 -4.82 -7.23
N VAL A 26 20.05 -5.51 -7.21
CA VAL A 26 21.31 -4.97 -6.67
C VAL A 26 21.76 -3.72 -7.43
N GLU A 27 21.68 -3.71 -8.75
CA GLU A 27 22.10 -2.55 -9.55
C GLU A 27 21.17 -1.34 -9.37
N ILE A 28 19.86 -1.59 -9.30
CA ILE A 28 18.86 -0.54 -9.01
C ILE A 28 19.06 0.00 -7.60
N GLU A 29 19.16 -0.85 -6.58
CA GLU A 29 19.40 -0.45 -5.19
C GLU A 29 20.67 0.38 -5.04
N LYS A 30 21.75 0.00 -5.74
CA LYS A 30 22.99 0.77 -5.77
C LYS A 30 22.75 2.17 -6.36
N SER A 31 22.06 2.26 -7.49
CA SER A 31 21.77 3.55 -8.14
C SER A 31 20.87 4.45 -7.29
N GLU A 32 19.90 3.88 -6.58
CA GLU A 32 19.00 4.59 -5.66
C GLU A 32 19.76 5.07 -4.42
N THR A 33 20.63 4.23 -3.87
CA THR A 33 21.49 4.58 -2.73
C THR A 33 22.45 5.72 -3.09
N ASP A 34 23.07 5.67 -4.26
CA ASP A 34 23.95 6.74 -4.77
C ASP A 34 23.17 8.05 -4.96
N ALA A 35 21.94 7.98 -5.48
CA ALA A 35 21.07 9.14 -5.62
C ALA A 35 20.69 9.76 -4.26
N LEU A 36 20.40 8.94 -3.25
CA LEU A 36 20.11 9.39 -1.89
C LEU A 36 21.32 10.10 -1.25
N PHE A 37 22.54 9.55 -1.41
CA PHE A 37 23.75 10.21 -0.91
C PHE A 37 23.99 11.56 -1.59
N ARG A 38 23.86 11.63 -2.91
CA ARG A 38 24.00 12.89 -3.66
C ARG A 38 22.93 13.91 -3.26
N GLN A 39 21.70 13.45 -3.00
CA GLN A 39 20.62 14.32 -2.54
C GLN A 39 20.92 14.87 -1.14
N ALA A 40 21.41 14.02 -0.22
CA ALA A 40 21.80 14.46 1.12
C ALA A 40 22.96 15.47 1.08
N GLU A 41 23.98 15.24 0.26
CA GLU A 41 25.09 16.18 0.05
C GLU A 41 24.59 17.51 -0.53
N LEU A 42 23.68 17.46 -1.50
CA LEU A 42 23.05 18.64 -2.08
C LEU A 42 22.25 19.43 -1.04
N SER A 43 21.49 18.76 -0.17
CA SER A 43 20.75 19.40 0.92
C SER A 43 21.70 20.07 1.93
N GLN A 44 22.84 19.44 2.27
CA GLN A 44 23.85 20.06 3.13
C GLN A 44 24.46 21.31 2.50
N LYS A 45 24.81 21.27 1.21
CA LYS A 45 25.32 22.43 0.47
C LYS A 45 24.30 23.57 0.42
N TYR A 46 23.02 23.24 0.23
CA TYR A 46 21.94 24.23 0.22
C TYR A 46 21.77 24.90 1.59
N VAL A 47 21.75 24.13 2.68
CA VAL A 47 21.69 24.66 4.05
C VAL A 47 22.90 25.54 4.37
N ALA A 48 24.10 25.16 3.93
CA ALA A 48 25.30 26.00 4.10
C ALA A 48 25.16 27.34 3.36
N ALA A 49 24.64 27.33 2.13
CA ALA A 49 24.37 28.56 1.37
C ALA A 49 23.30 29.44 2.04
N LEU A 50 22.26 28.84 2.65
CA LEU A 50 21.25 29.56 3.43
C LEU A 50 21.85 30.20 4.69
N LYS A 51 22.80 29.56 5.37
CA LYS A 51 23.52 30.16 6.50
C LYS A 51 24.35 31.38 6.09
N THR A 52 25.02 31.32 4.94
CA THR A 52 25.72 32.50 4.39
C THR A 52 24.74 33.62 4.02
N LEU A 53 23.54 33.28 3.52
CA LEU A 53 22.49 34.27 3.29
C LEU A 53 21.96 34.86 4.61
N GLU A 54 21.82 34.04 5.65
CA GLU A 54 21.42 34.48 6.99
C GLU A 54 22.37 35.56 7.53
N GLU A 55 23.69 35.35 7.41
CA GLU A 55 24.70 36.33 7.84
C GLU A 55 24.59 37.66 7.09
N LYS A 56 24.31 37.62 5.78
CA LYS A 56 24.09 38.82 4.96
C LYS A 56 22.83 39.58 5.37
N VAL A 57 21.71 38.88 5.59
CA VAL A 57 20.45 39.47 6.03
C VAL A 57 20.55 40.01 7.45
N ARG A 58 21.33 39.35 8.32
CA ARG A 58 21.62 39.86 9.67
C ARG A 58 22.31 41.22 9.63
N ALA A 59 23.21 41.44 8.68
CA ALA A 59 23.89 42.73 8.51
C ALA A 59 22.95 43.86 8.03
N THR A 60 21.82 43.54 7.40
CA THR A 60 20.83 44.55 6.95
C THR A 60 19.81 44.92 8.02
N GLY A 61 19.72 44.15 9.12
CA GLY A 61 18.77 44.40 10.21
C GLY A 61 17.31 44.02 9.91
N ASP A 62 17.05 43.27 8.84
CA ASP A 62 15.70 42.81 8.49
C ASP A 62 15.37 41.50 9.22
N LEU A 63 14.59 41.61 10.29
CA LEU A 63 14.21 40.48 11.14
C LEU A 63 13.31 39.47 10.41
N ASP A 64 12.37 39.94 9.59
CA ASP A 64 11.40 39.08 8.93
C ASP A 64 12.08 38.23 7.84
N ALA A 65 12.99 38.83 7.08
CA ALA A 65 13.82 38.10 6.13
C ALA A 65 14.73 37.08 6.84
N LEU A 66 15.25 37.41 8.02
CA LEU A 66 16.08 36.49 8.81
C LEU A 66 15.29 35.26 9.28
N ILE A 67 14.05 35.45 9.75
CA ILE A 67 13.17 34.36 10.17
C ILE A 67 12.88 33.42 8.99
N ARG A 68 12.52 33.96 7.82
CA ARG A 68 12.21 33.16 6.62
C ARG A 68 13.40 32.35 6.11
N VAL A 69 14.64 32.89 6.18
CA VAL A 69 15.85 32.13 5.83
C VAL A 69 16.06 30.94 6.78
N ARG A 70 15.81 31.13 8.09
CA ARG A 70 15.90 30.05 9.07
C ARG A 70 14.82 28.99 8.90
N GLU A 71 13.59 29.39 8.62
CA GLU A 71 12.48 28.49 8.33
C GLU A 71 12.77 27.60 7.11
N GLU A 72 13.35 28.16 6.05
CA GLU A 72 13.79 27.38 4.88
C GLU A 72 14.90 26.38 5.25
N ALA A 73 15.92 26.79 6.00
CA ALA A 73 17.01 25.91 6.41
C ALA A 73 16.51 24.75 7.31
N ASP A 74 15.58 25.07 8.20
CA ASP A 74 14.91 24.11 9.08
C ASP A 74 14.03 23.13 8.29
N ALA A 75 13.28 23.62 7.30
CA ALA A 75 12.45 22.78 6.43
C ALA A 75 13.31 21.75 5.68
N ILE A 76 14.42 22.18 5.08
CA ILE A 76 15.34 21.27 4.38
C ILE A 76 15.97 20.26 5.34
N THR A 77 16.38 20.68 6.53
CA THR A 77 16.99 19.77 7.52
C THR A 77 15.97 18.77 8.07
N LYS A 78 14.70 19.16 8.20
CA LYS A 78 13.66 18.32 8.82
C LYS A 78 12.99 17.37 7.82
N SER A 79 12.63 17.86 6.63
CA SER A 79 11.85 17.14 5.61
C SER A 79 12.54 17.02 4.26
N GLY A 80 13.59 17.80 3.98
CA GLY A 80 14.19 17.89 2.65
C GLY A 80 13.37 18.70 1.64
N GLU A 81 12.29 19.35 2.11
CA GLU A 81 11.39 20.17 1.30
C GLU A 81 11.71 21.67 1.47
N VAL A 82 11.44 22.42 0.40
CA VAL A 82 11.59 23.88 0.34
C VAL A 82 10.30 24.55 0.81
N THR A 83 10.38 25.78 1.33
CA THR A 83 9.17 26.54 1.69
C THR A 83 8.66 27.36 0.50
N SER A 84 7.63 28.18 0.72
CA SER A 84 7.04 29.08 -0.26
C SER A 84 7.45 30.56 -0.09
N HIS A 85 8.48 30.87 0.71
CA HIS A 85 8.92 32.25 0.90
C HIS A 85 9.35 32.89 -0.43
N GLY A 86 8.94 34.15 -0.65
CA GLY A 86 9.17 34.90 -1.89
C GLY A 86 10.43 35.77 -1.89
N ASP A 87 11.27 35.71 -0.84
CA ASP A 87 12.49 36.50 -0.77
C ASP A 87 13.42 36.16 -1.94
N LYS A 88 13.96 37.19 -2.60
CA LYS A 88 14.78 37.03 -3.81
C LYS A 88 15.96 36.08 -3.57
N GLY A 89 16.69 36.27 -2.46
CA GLY A 89 17.85 35.43 -2.12
C GLY A 89 17.48 33.96 -1.85
N ILE A 90 16.35 33.70 -1.19
CA ILE A 90 15.86 32.33 -0.97
C ILE A 90 15.43 31.71 -2.30
N THR A 91 14.64 32.43 -3.09
CA THR A 91 14.09 31.95 -4.37
C THR A 91 15.20 31.58 -5.35
N GLU A 92 16.26 32.38 -5.44
CA GLU A 92 17.41 32.10 -6.31
C GLU A 92 18.17 30.83 -5.89
N LEU A 93 18.45 30.66 -4.59
CA LEU A 93 19.11 29.45 -4.08
C LEU A 93 18.21 28.22 -4.22
N ARG A 94 16.91 28.37 -3.95
CA ARG A 94 15.90 27.32 -4.09
C ARG A 94 15.81 26.82 -5.53
N GLY A 95 15.79 27.73 -6.50
CA GLY A 95 15.78 27.38 -7.92
C GLY A 95 16.97 26.50 -8.32
N LYS A 96 18.17 26.84 -7.84
CA LYS A 96 19.39 26.04 -8.06
C LYS A 96 19.30 24.67 -7.38
N TYR A 97 18.79 24.60 -6.15
CA TYR A 97 18.59 23.36 -5.42
C TYR A 97 17.61 22.41 -6.13
N ILE A 98 16.43 22.92 -6.52
CA ILE A 98 15.41 22.13 -7.23
C ILE A 98 15.96 21.62 -8.57
N ALA A 99 16.63 22.47 -9.35
CA ALA A 99 17.22 22.08 -10.62
C ALA A 99 18.26 20.96 -10.45
N ALA A 100 19.18 21.11 -9.49
CA ALA A 100 20.19 20.09 -9.20
C ALA A 100 19.58 18.77 -8.70
N ARG A 101 18.55 18.85 -7.84
CA ARG A 101 17.80 17.67 -7.39
C ARG A 101 17.10 16.97 -8.55
N GLY A 102 16.53 17.73 -9.49
CA GLY A 102 15.94 17.20 -10.72
C GLY A 102 16.93 16.41 -11.57
N VAL A 103 18.18 16.89 -11.69
CA VAL A 103 19.25 16.15 -12.39
C VAL A 103 19.55 14.82 -11.70
N ILE A 104 19.69 14.80 -10.37
CA ILE A 104 19.94 13.57 -9.60
C ILE A 104 18.83 12.54 -9.83
N MET A 105 17.56 12.96 -9.79
CA MET A 105 16.43 12.07 -10.03
C MET A 105 16.38 11.56 -11.49
N LYS A 106 16.70 12.43 -12.45
CA LYS A 106 16.76 12.05 -13.86
C LYS A 106 17.86 11.00 -14.10
N ASP A 107 19.02 11.18 -13.49
CA ASP A 107 20.13 10.23 -13.59
C ASP A 107 19.79 8.87 -12.97
N ALA A 108 19.13 8.86 -11.81
CA ALA A 108 18.65 7.64 -11.16
C ALA A 108 17.63 6.90 -12.03
N ASN A 109 16.65 7.62 -12.59
CA ASN A 109 15.67 7.04 -13.50
C ASN A 109 16.33 6.52 -14.79
N ALA A 110 17.32 7.22 -15.33
CA ALA A 110 18.06 6.78 -16.51
C ALA A 110 18.94 5.56 -16.21
N ALA A 111 19.48 5.42 -14.99
CA ALA A 111 20.16 4.20 -14.57
C ALA A 111 19.19 3.02 -14.50
N ARG A 112 18.03 3.20 -13.85
CA ARG A 112 16.97 2.18 -13.81
C ARG A 112 16.50 1.76 -15.20
N SER A 113 16.27 2.71 -16.10
CA SER A 113 15.89 2.41 -17.49
C SER A 113 16.92 1.52 -18.19
N ARG A 114 18.22 1.83 -18.03
CA ARG A 114 19.30 1.02 -18.62
C ARG A 114 19.30 -0.42 -18.10
N VAL A 115 19.03 -0.60 -16.81
CA VAL A 115 18.90 -1.95 -16.21
C VAL A 115 17.71 -2.68 -16.83
N VAL A 116 16.55 -2.04 -16.95
CA VAL A 116 15.35 -2.63 -17.57
C VAL A 116 15.57 -2.99 -19.03
N ASP A 117 16.25 -2.13 -19.80
CA ASP A 117 16.59 -2.39 -21.20
C ASP A 117 17.55 -3.58 -21.34
N ALA A 118 18.57 -3.66 -20.48
CA ALA A 118 19.52 -4.77 -20.45
C ALA A 118 18.85 -6.11 -20.10
N LEU A 119 17.90 -6.10 -19.15
CA LEU A 119 17.09 -7.26 -18.82
C LEU A 119 16.21 -7.70 -19.98
N THR A 120 15.50 -6.76 -20.60
CA THR A 120 14.62 -7.02 -21.75
C THR A 120 15.40 -7.69 -22.88
N LYS A 121 16.61 -7.19 -23.16
CA LYS A 121 17.52 -7.78 -24.14
C LYS A 121 17.93 -9.20 -23.74
N SER A 122 18.34 -9.41 -22.50
CA SER A 122 18.79 -10.72 -21.99
C SER A 122 17.70 -11.79 -22.05
N ILE A 123 16.45 -11.42 -21.72
CA ILE A 123 15.28 -12.31 -21.82
C ILE A 123 15.06 -12.72 -23.28
N ARG A 124 15.04 -11.75 -24.22
CA ARG A 124 14.82 -12.02 -25.65
C ARG A 124 15.92 -12.87 -26.28
N GLU A 125 17.17 -12.64 -25.91
CA GLU A 125 18.30 -13.46 -26.38
C GLU A 125 18.16 -14.91 -25.89
N LYS A 126 17.74 -15.11 -24.64
CA LYS A 126 17.51 -16.45 -24.07
C LYS A 126 16.30 -17.15 -24.71
N GLU A 127 15.19 -16.43 -24.90
CA GLU A 127 13.99 -16.91 -25.61
C GLU A 127 14.34 -17.39 -27.03
N ALA A 128 15.08 -16.57 -27.79
CA ALA A 128 15.50 -16.90 -29.15
C ALA A 128 16.44 -18.12 -29.18
N ALA A 129 17.35 -18.25 -28.21
CA ALA A 129 18.24 -19.39 -28.10
C ALA A 129 17.48 -20.70 -27.82
N LEU A 130 16.54 -20.69 -26.88
CA LEU A 130 15.71 -21.85 -26.54
C LEU A 130 14.78 -22.26 -27.70
N THR A 131 14.23 -21.28 -28.42
CA THR A 131 13.41 -21.53 -29.60
C THR A 131 14.21 -22.22 -30.70
N LYS A 132 15.45 -21.77 -30.98
CA LYS A 132 16.36 -22.43 -31.94
C LYS A 132 16.75 -23.84 -31.51
N ALA A 133 16.81 -24.10 -30.21
CA ALA A 133 17.10 -25.43 -29.66
C ALA A 133 15.88 -26.37 -29.65
N GLY A 134 14.70 -25.92 -30.08
CA GLY A 134 13.46 -26.69 -30.05
C GLY A 134 12.82 -26.81 -28.66
N GLN A 135 13.30 -26.04 -27.67
CA GLN A 135 12.78 -26.02 -26.30
C GLN A 135 11.67 -24.95 -26.15
N VAL A 136 10.57 -25.14 -26.88
CA VAL A 136 9.49 -24.14 -27.00
C VAL A 136 8.83 -23.84 -25.65
N ASP A 137 8.57 -24.85 -24.81
CA ASP A 137 7.92 -24.66 -23.52
C ASP A 137 8.78 -23.84 -22.54
N GLU A 138 10.10 -24.04 -22.54
CA GLU A 138 11.03 -23.23 -21.72
C GLU A 138 11.11 -21.79 -22.24
N ALA A 139 11.09 -21.59 -23.55
CA ALA A 139 11.07 -20.24 -24.14
C ALA A 139 9.82 -19.46 -23.73
N LEU A 140 8.65 -20.10 -23.75
CA LEU A 140 7.37 -19.52 -23.29
C LEU A 140 7.38 -19.22 -21.78
N ALA A 141 7.96 -20.10 -20.97
CA ALA A 141 8.09 -19.88 -19.53
C ALA A 141 8.99 -18.66 -19.22
N ILE A 142 10.16 -18.57 -19.86
CA ILE A 142 11.06 -17.42 -19.70
C ILE A 142 10.41 -16.12 -20.17
N ARG A 143 9.66 -16.16 -21.28
CA ARG A 143 8.92 -14.98 -21.74
C ARG A 143 7.90 -14.52 -20.72
N LYS A 144 7.07 -15.43 -20.20
CA LYS A 144 6.04 -15.12 -19.21
C LYS A 144 6.64 -14.56 -17.92
N GLU A 145 7.63 -15.25 -17.35
CA GLU A 145 8.29 -14.83 -16.11
C GLU A 145 9.10 -13.54 -16.31
N GLY A 146 9.76 -13.39 -17.46
CA GLY A 146 10.49 -12.19 -17.84
C GLY A 146 9.58 -10.97 -18.02
N GLU A 147 8.42 -11.13 -18.66
CA GLU A 147 7.40 -10.08 -18.77
C GLU A 147 6.88 -9.66 -17.39
N GLN A 148 6.62 -10.63 -16.49
CA GLN A 148 6.22 -10.37 -15.11
C GLN A 148 7.30 -9.58 -14.35
N MET A 149 8.58 -9.96 -14.46
CA MET A 149 9.69 -9.26 -13.83
C MET A 149 9.84 -7.83 -14.36
N LEU A 150 9.76 -7.62 -15.69
CA LEU A 150 9.82 -6.29 -16.29
C LEU A 150 8.66 -5.40 -15.83
N LEU A 151 7.48 -5.99 -15.61
CA LEU A 151 6.32 -5.30 -15.04
C LEU A 151 6.57 -4.85 -13.59
N GLU A 152 7.17 -5.72 -12.77
CA GLU A 152 7.56 -5.39 -11.40
C GLU A 152 8.56 -4.23 -11.37
N LEU A 153 9.58 -4.28 -12.24
CA LEU A 153 10.66 -3.29 -12.28
C LEU A 153 10.27 -1.97 -12.95
N SER A 154 9.27 -1.94 -13.83
CA SER A 154 8.75 -0.72 -14.47
C SER A 154 7.71 0.02 -13.62
N SER A 155 7.07 -0.66 -12.66
CA SER A 155 5.97 -0.11 -11.84
C SER A 155 6.33 1.11 -10.96
N GLY A 156 7.60 1.51 -10.90
CA GLY A 156 8.08 2.69 -10.16
C GLY A 156 8.65 3.82 -11.04
N MET A 157 8.59 3.74 -12.37
CA MET A 157 9.00 4.84 -13.25
C MET A 157 7.81 5.79 -13.47
N GLY A 158 7.97 7.05 -13.10
CA GLY A 158 6.92 8.06 -13.28
C GLY A 158 6.58 8.29 -14.75
N ASN A 159 5.27 8.28 -15.04
CA ASN A 159 4.49 8.79 -16.20
C ASN A 159 4.98 8.69 -17.66
N ASP A 160 6.23 8.41 -17.98
CA ASP A 160 6.64 8.16 -19.38
C ASP A 160 6.53 6.66 -19.64
N GLY A 161 5.34 6.27 -20.10
CA GLY A 161 5.02 4.89 -20.46
C GLY A 161 6.00 4.37 -21.49
N VAL A 162 6.57 3.20 -21.22
CA VAL A 162 7.17 2.37 -22.27
C VAL A 162 6.03 2.00 -23.22
N GLU A 163 6.01 2.60 -24.41
CA GLU A 163 5.08 2.25 -25.48
C GLU A 163 5.36 0.80 -25.90
N PHE A 164 4.54 -0.13 -25.38
CA PHE A 164 4.38 -1.42 -26.00
C PHE A 164 3.39 -1.24 -27.16
N ALA A 165 3.81 -1.64 -28.36
CA ALA A 165 2.97 -1.61 -29.55
C ALA A 165 1.59 -2.24 -29.26
N GLU A 166 0.53 -1.46 -29.44
CA GLU A 166 -0.85 -1.87 -29.22
C GLU A 166 -1.22 -3.06 -30.10
N ASP A 167 -1.52 -4.21 -29.49
CA ASP A 167 -2.22 -5.29 -30.17
C ASP A 167 -3.71 -4.95 -30.21
N SER A 168 -4.22 -4.73 -31.41
CA SER A 168 -5.58 -4.27 -31.73
C SER A 168 -6.68 -5.33 -31.55
N ARG A 169 -6.45 -6.33 -30.68
CA ARG A 169 -7.40 -7.43 -30.41
C ARG A 169 -7.80 -7.60 -28.95
N ALA A 170 -7.30 -6.78 -28.03
CA ALA A 170 -7.62 -6.90 -26.61
C ALA A 170 -8.80 -6.00 -26.19
N THR A 171 -9.99 -6.25 -26.73
CA THR A 171 -11.25 -5.91 -26.03
C THR A 171 -11.68 -7.11 -25.18
N GLY A 172 -10.80 -7.49 -24.25
CA GLY A 172 -11.11 -8.41 -23.16
C GLY A 172 -11.28 -7.65 -21.85
N PRO A 173 -11.92 -8.25 -20.82
CA PRO A 173 -11.95 -7.67 -19.47
C PRO A 173 -10.51 -7.35 -19.07
N THR A 174 -10.28 -6.14 -18.56
CA THR A 174 -8.95 -5.62 -18.22
C THR A 174 -8.16 -6.70 -17.48
N GLU A 175 -7.08 -7.21 -18.08
CA GLU A 175 -6.25 -8.25 -17.44
C GLU A 175 -5.65 -7.65 -16.15
N LEU A 176 -6.28 -7.99 -15.02
CA LEU A 176 -5.92 -7.48 -13.70
C LEU A 176 -4.59 -8.11 -13.26
N LYS A 177 -3.52 -7.32 -13.29
CA LYS A 177 -2.15 -7.68 -12.88
C LYS A 177 -2.11 -8.45 -11.55
N GLU A 178 -1.18 -9.39 -11.44
CA GLU A 178 -0.84 -10.04 -10.16
C GLU A 178 -0.26 -9.02 -9.17
N LEU A 179 -0.67 -9.11 -7.91
CA LEU A 179 -0.30 -8.14 -6.87
C LEU A 179 0.99 -8.53 -6.16
N LYS A 180 1.92 -7.57 -6.02
CA LYS A 180 3.13 -7.72 -5.19
C LYS A 180 2.78 -8.23 -3.80
N LYS A 181 3.43 -9.28 -3.28
CA LYS A 181 3.22 -9.74 -1.89
C LYS A 181 3.68 -8.68 -0.88
N ILE A 182 2.93 -8.49 0.21
CA ILE A 182 3.36 -7.65 1.34
C ILE A 182 4.14 -8.51 2.30
N ASN A 183 5.36 -8.09 2.64
CA ASN A 183 6.16 -8.74 3.67
C ASN A 183 5.80 -8.16 5.03
N VAL A 184 5.32 -9.00 5.95
CA VAL A 184 5.13 -8.64 7.36
C VAL A 184 6.53 -8.49 7.98
N PRO A 185 6.80 -7.45 8.80
CA PRO A 185 8.09 -7.27 9.45
C PRO A 185 8.53 -8.53 10.22
N ALA A 186 9.70 -9.09 9.86
CA ALA A 186 10.16 -10.37 10.39
C ALA A 186 10.81 -10.27 11.79
N THR A 187 11.31 -9.09 12.17
CA THR A 187 12.08 -8.89 13.39
C THR A 187 11.17 -8.45 14.54
N ALA A 188 10.91 -9.35 15.48
CA ALA A 188 10.17 -9.00 16.70
C ALA A 188 11.07 -8.16 17.63
N PRO A 189 10.64 -6.95 18.07
CA PRO A 189 11.36 -6.17 19.06
C PRO A 189 11.42 -6.88 20.42
N ALA A 190 12.19 -6.31 21.36
CA ALA A 190 12.30 -6.84 22.72
C ALA A 190 10.94 -6.93 23.43
N LEU A 191 10.78 -7.95 24.28
CA LEU A 191 9.60 -8.13 25.11
C LEU A 191 9.52 -7.00 26.15
N PHE A 192 8.36 -6.37 26.27
CA PHE A 192 8.08 -5.34 27.27
C PHE A 192 6.91 -5.81 28.15
N GLU A 193 7.19 -6.21 29.39
CA GLU A 193 6.23 -6.94 30.23
C GLU A 193 5.01 -6.11 30.66
N LYS A 194 5.15 -4.79 30.81
CA LYS A 194 4.11 -3.90 31.38
C LYS A 194 3.78 -2.72 30.45
N PRO A 195 3.36 -2.96 29.19
CA PRO A 195 3.17 -1.91 28.19
C PRO A 195 2.20 -0.81 28.65
N PHE A 196 1.16 -1.18 29.38
CA PHE A 196 0.13 -0.26 29.88
C PHE A 196 0.55 0.56 31.10
N SER A 197 1.76 0.35 31.66
CA SER A 197 2.31 1.28 32.66
C SER A 197 2.94 2.52 32.03
N ILE A 198 3.14 2.53 30.70
CA ILE A 198 3.64 3.69 29.98
C ILE A 198 2.56 4.78 30.01
N LYS A 199 2.85 5.89 30.70
CA LYS A 199 2.00 7.07 30.68
C LYS A 199 2.26 7.86 29.40
N GLY A 200 1.24 8.02 28.56
CA GLY A 200 1.32 8.79 27.32
C GLY A 200 1.75 7.96 26.11
N THR A 201 2.64 8.52 25.28
CA THR A 201 3.01 7.94 23.97
C THR A 201 4.02 6.82 24.08
N TRP A 202 3.75 5.70 23.42
CA TRP A 202 4.67 4.59 23.22
C TRP A 202 5.65 4.97 22.11
N LEU A 203 6.91 5.20 22.44
CA LEU A 203 7.93 5.70 21.52
C LEU A 203 8.97 4.65 21.11
N GLU A 204 8.98 3.50 21.79
CA GLU A 204 9.95 2.42 21.59
C GLU A 204 9.27 1.20 20.97
N SER A 205 9.99 0.53 20.05
CA SER A 205 9.53 -0.73 19.48
C SER A 205 9.50 -1.81 20.55
N MET A 206 8.40 -2.55 20.64
CA MET A 206 8.20 -3.55 21.69
C MET A 206 7.35 -4.72 21.22
N THR A 207 7.59 -5.88 21.81
CA THR A 207 6.67 -7.02 21.78
C THR A 207 5.92 -7.06 23.10
N LEU A 208 4.60 -7.19 23.06
CA LEU A 208 3.79 -7.33 24.27
C LEU A 208 3.72 -8.80 24.70
N PRO A 209 3.52 -9.11 26.00
CA PRO A 209 3.18 -10.47 26.39
C PRO A 209 1.76 -10.82 25.91
N PRO A 210 1.44 -12.11 25.66
CA PRO A 210 0.08 -12.55 25.42
C PRO A 210 -0.80 -12.20 26.63
N LEU A 211 -1.74 -11.28 26.44
CA LEU A 211 -2.52 -10.74 27.55
C LEU A 211 -3.94 -10.40 27.09
N LYS A 212 -4.88 -10.53 28.04
CA LYS A 212 -6.25 -10.01 27.88
C LYS A 212 -6.33 -8.68 28.62
N GLN A 213 -6.53 -7.58 27.89
CA GLN A 213 -6.59 -6.24 28.45
C GLN A 213 -7.82 -5.50 28.00
N ARG A 214 -8.49 -4.90 28.98
CA ARG A 214 -9.48 -3.87 28.72
C ARG A 214 -8.79 -2.51 28.67
N ILE A 215 -8.84 -1.88 27.50
CA ILE A 215 -8.21 -0.59 27.20
C ILE A 215 -9.20 0.52 27.61
N SER A 216 -8.93 1.17 28.74
CA SER A 216 -9.76 2.26 29.27
C SER A 216 -9.35 3.64 28.76
N GLU A 217 -8.10 3.80 28.31
CA GLU A 217 -7.53 5.06 27.87
C GLU A 217 -6.97 4.96 26.46
N GLN A 218 -6.81 6.11 25.79
CA GLN A 218 -6.22 6.14 24.46
C GLN A 218 -4.77 5.63 24.50
N VAL A 219 -4.45 4.67 23.63
CA VAL A 219 -3.07 4.24 23.38
C VAL A 219 -2.55 5.05 22.20
N ILE A 220 -1.38 5.69 22.36
CA ILE A 220 -0.71 6.47 21.32
C ILE A 220 0.60 5.78 20.98
N ILE A 221 0.78 5.37 19.73
CA ILE A 221 1.95 4.65 19.24
C ILE A 221 2.69 5.55 18.25
N GLY A 222 3.94 5.86 18.56
CA GLY A 222 4.77 6.74 17.75
C GLY A 222 4.45 8.23 17.91
N ASP A 223 5.42 9.04 17.49
CA ASP A 223 5.34 10.49 17.51
C ASP A 223 6.18 11.04 16.35
N ARG A 224 5.49 11.61 15.36
CA ARG A 224 6.13 12.24 14.20
C ARG A 224 7.00 13.44 14.59
N GLY A 225 6.55 14.27 15.53
CA GLY A 225 7.31 15.45 15.98
C GLY A 225 8.65 15.06 16.59
N LYS A 226 8.68 13.90 17.27
CA LYS A 226 9.89 13.30 17.84
C LYS A 226 10.65 12.38 16.87
N LYS A 227 10.13 12.16 15.66
CA LYS A 227 10.66 11.20 14.68
C LYS A 227 10.85 9.80 15.27
N LYS A 228 9.88 9.33 16.05
CA LYS A 228 9.87 8.01 16.70
C LYS A 228 8.74 7.16 16.12
N TRP A 229 9.12 6.09 15.41
CA TRP A 229 8.22 5.23 14.64
C TRP A 229 8.34 3.78 15.10
N PRO A 230 7.84 3.48 16.32
CA PRO A 230 8.01 2.17 16.92
C PRO A 230 7.17 1.12 16.20
N THR A 231 7.65 -0.12 16.22
CA THR A 231 6.85 -1.29 15.88
C THR A 231 6.35 -1.96 17.15
N VAL A 232 5.04 -2.14 17.26
CA VAL A 232 4.38 -2.80 18.38
C VAL A 232 3.86 -4.16 17.92
N VAL A 233 4.41 -5.24 18.49
CA VAL A 233 4.05 -6.61 18.14
C VAL A 233 3.11 -7.19 19.20
N LEU A 234 1.93 -7.62 18.74
CA LEU A 234 0.90 -8.29 19.51
C LEU A 234 0.96 -9.79 19.19
N PRO A 235 1.45 -10.64 20.12
CA PRO A 235 1.59 -12.06 19.86
C PRO A 235 0.25 -12.79 19.89
N LYS A 236 0.28 -14.06 19.46
CA LYS A 236 -0.84 -15.00 19.56
C LYS A 236 -1.47 -14.98 20.95
N GLY A 237 -2.81 -14.96 20.98
CA GLY A 237 -3.60 -15.02 22.21
C GLY A 237 -3.85 -13.67 22.87
N THR A 238 -3.37 -12.58 22.27
CA THR A 238 -3.66 -11.22 22.74
C THR A 238 -5.14 -10.88 22.51
N VAL A 239 -5.81 -10.37 23.54
CA VAL A 239 -7.20 -9.90 23.44
C VAL A 239 -7.28 -8.48 23.98
N TRP A 240 -7.67 -7.54 23.15
CA TRP A 240 -7.93 -6.17 23.58
C TRP A 240 -9.40 -5.80 23.41
N SER A 241 -10.00 -5.30 24.49
CA SER A 241 -11.38 -4.81 24.46
C SER A 241 -11.46 -3.36 24.92
N GLY A 242 -12.43 -2.60 24.42
CA GLY A 242 -12.60 -1.19 24.74
C GLY A 242 -14.06 -0.78 24.94
N ARG A 243 -14.27 0.53 25.13
CA ARG A 243 -15.58 1.18 25.01
C ARG A 243 -15.46 2.27 23.94
N ASP A 244 -15.23 1.85 22.70
CA ASP A 244 -14.87 2.72 21.58
C ASP A 244 -13.57 3.48 21.84
N THR A 245 -12.67 2.83 22.59
CA THR A 245 -11.37 3.37 22.96
C THR A 245 -10.48 3.44 21.73
N ARG A 246 -9.69 4.51 21.63
CA ARG A 246 -8.86 4.79 20.47
C ARG A 246 -7.45 4.20 20.62
N ILE A 247 -7.00 3.46 19.61
CA ILE A 247 -5.60 3.09 19.40
C ILE A 247 -5.11 3.99 18.26
N PHE A 248 -4.34 5.02 18.60
CA PHE A 248 -3.84 6.00 17.64
C PHE A 248 -2.38 5.72 17.29
N SER A 249 -2.07 5.57 16.01
CA SER A 249 -0.67 5.39 15.55
C SER A 249 -0.22 6.60 14.74
N SER A 250 0.90 7.24 15.09
CA SER A 250 1.51 8.34 14.33
C SER A 250 2.93 7.98 13.92
N GLY A 251 3.06 7.52 12.66
CA GLY A 251 4.29 6.89 12.16
C GLY A 251 4.63 5.55 12.81
N GLY A 252 3.82 5.05 13.73
CA GLY A 252 4.03 3.74 14.36
C GLY A 252 3.47 2.59 13.53
N HIS A 253 4.00 1.39 13.79
CA HIS A 253 3.54 0.16 13.16
C HIS A 253 2.92 -0.77 14.20
N ILE A 254 1.83 -1.45 13.82
CA ILE A 254 1.21 -2.50 14.63
C ILE A 254 1.29 -3.80 13.86
N VAL A 255 1.80 -4.85 14.47
CA VAL A 255 1.79 -6.21 13.90
C VAL A 255 1.08 -7.12 14.89
N ALA A 256 -0.07 -7.65 14.50
CA ALA A 256 -0.86 -8.56 15.32
C ALA A 256 -1.07 -9.89 14.62
N THR A 257 -0.92 -10.96 15.37
CA THR A 257 -1.18 -12.31 14.87
C THR A 257 -2.05 -13.10 15.84
N LYS A 258 -3.04 -13.85 15.34
CA LYS A 258 -3.89 -14.72 16.19
C LYS A 258 -4.42 -13.99 17.43
N SER A 259 -4.95 -12.79 17.21
CA SER A 259 -5.37 -11.83 18.25
C SER A 259 -6.83 -11.42 18.07
N SER A 260 -7.50 -11.02 19.15
CA SER A 260 -8.89 -10.57 19.11
C SER A 260 -9.05 -9.14 19.61
N PHE A 261 -9.86 -8.37 18.91
CA PHE A 261 -10.14 -6.97 19.19
C PHE A 261 -11.65 -6.74 19.29
N GLU A 262 -12.08 -6.04 20.34
CA GLU A 262 -13.49 -5.76 20.58
C GLU A 262 -13.69 -4.28 20.92
N ARG A 263 -14.59 -3.59 20.19
CA ARG A 263 -15.01 -2.20 20.50
C ARG A 263 -13.84 -1.22 20.61
N LEU A 264 -12.95 -1.29 19.62
CA LEU A 264 -11.76 -0.45 19.50
C LEU A 264 -11.76 0.34 18.20
N ARG A 265 -11.21 1.55 18.25
CA ARG A 265 -11.01 2.40 17.07
C ARG A 265 -9.52 2.49 16.78
N PHE A 266 -9.06 1.76 15.76
CA PHE A 266 -7.72 1.92 15.22
C PHE A 266 -7.70 3.14 14.32
N VAL A 267 -6.83 4.08 14.65
CA VAL A 267 -6.74 5.34 13.93
C VAL A 267 -5.28 5.59 13.55
N GLY A 268 -5.00 5.42 12.28
CA GLY A 268 -3.69 5.67 11.70
C GLY A 268 -3.51 7.13 11.29
N ASP A 269 -2.37 7.72 11.67
CA ASP A 269 -1.85 8.98 11.16
C ASP A 269 -1.06 8.79 9.83
N LEU A 270 -0.19 9.72 9.46
CA LEU A 270 0.79 9.60 8.38
C LEU A 270 1.84 8.52 8.67
N ALA A 271 2.23 7.79 7.62
CA ALA A 271 3.29 6.78 7.62
C ALA A 271 3.07 5.64 8.64
N CYS A 272 1.82 5.27 8.89
CA CYS A 272 1.51 4.12 9.71
C CYS A 272 1.14 2.92 8.85
N ASP A 273 1.74 1.77 9.19
CA ASP A 273 1.41 0.49 8.57
C ASP A 273 0.96 -0.46 9.68
N THR A 274 -0.22 -1.05 9.51
CA THR A 274 -0.79 -1.99 10.46
C THR A 274 -1.07 -3.32 9.78
N PHE A 275 -0.63 -4.41 10.41
CA PHE A 275 -0.70 -5.76 9.87
C PHE A 275 -1.44 -6.64 10.85
N PHE A 276 -2.55 -7.23 10.40
CA PHE A 276 -3.39 -8.12 11.18
C PHE A 276 -3.50 -9.45 10.44
N VAL A 277 -2.97 -10.52 11.02
CA VAL A 277 -2.94 -11.84 10.38
C VAL A 277 -3.58 -12.87 11.31
N ASN A 278 -4.65 -13.52 10.82
CA ASN A 278 -5.48 -14.41 11.61
C ASN A 278 -6.06 -13.67 12.83
N CYS A 279 -6.72 -12.53 12.66
CA CYS A 279 -7.27 -11.75 13.77
C CYS A 279 -8.80 -11.63 13.69
N SER A 280 -9.44 -11.50 14.85
CA SER A 280 -10.88 -11.20 14.94
C SER A 280 -11.12 -9.78 15.41
N PHE A 281 -12.14 -9.15 14.83
CA PHE A 281 -12.59 -7.80 15.14
C PHE A 281 -14.10 -7.83 15.35
N ASP A 282 -14.55 -7.39 16.52
CA ASP A 282 -15.96 -7.18 16.80
C ASP A 282 -16.22 -5.73 17.16
N GLN A 283 -17.09 -5.06 16.39
CA GLN A 283 -17.41 -3.64 16.58
C GLN A 283 -16.15 -2.75 16.58
N CYS A 284 -15.15 -3.08 15.76
CA CYS A 284 -13.96 -2.26 15.61
C CYS A 284 -14.09 -1.30 14.43
N THR A 285 -13.28 -0.24 14.43
CA THR A 285 -13.14 0.63 13.24
C THR A 285 -11.68 0.87 12.88
N LEU A 286 -11.39 0.98 11.58
CA LEU A 286 -10.11 1.30 10.98
C LEU A 286 -10.23 2.62 10.23
N ASN A 287 -9.74 3.71 10.83
CA ASN A 287 -9.96 5.06 10.32
C ASN A 287 -8.64 5.79 10.06
N ARG A 288 -8.67 6.77 9.15
CA ARG A 288 -7.63 7.81 9.11
C ARG A 288 -7.92 8.81 10.23
N GLY A 289 -6.89 9.37 10.87
CA GLY A 289 -7.05 10.54 11.73
C GLY A 289 -5.78 11.36 11.90
N GLY A 290 -5.88 12.55 12.46
CA GLY A 290 -4.76 13.53 12.43
C GLY A 290 -4.96 14.56 11.32
N GLY A 291 -4.20 15.66 11.37
CA GLY A 291 -4.43 16.83 10.51
C GLY A 291 -3.67 16.83 9.19
N TRP A 292 -2.87 15.80 8.91
CA TRP A 292 -1.95 15.78 7.78
C TRP A 292 -2.49 14.93 6.62
N TRP A 293 -2.72 15.58 5.49
CA TRP A 293 -3.10 14.96 4.22
C TRP A 293 -1.82 14.75 3.41
N GLY A 294 -1.49 13.51 3.06
CA GLY A 294 -0.20 13.15 2.45
C GLY A 294 -0.38 12.35 1.16
N TRP A 295 0.64 12.38 0.31
CA TRP A 295 0.71 11.58 -0.92
C TRP A 295 0.94 10.09 -0.55
N ASP A 296 0.20 9.19 -1.20
CA ASP A 296 0.29 7.71 -1.10
C ASP A 296 -0.03 7.02 0.25
N HIS A 297 -1.31 7.05 0.64
CA HIS A 297 -1.89 6.22 1.71
C HIS A 297 -1.26 6.46 3.07
N ALA A 298 -1.51 7.64 3.60
CA ALA A 298 -1.01 8.06 4.91
C ALA A 298 -1.23 7.00 6.01
N ALA A 299 -2.38 6.33 6.04
CA ALA A 299 -2.63 5.19 6.93
C ALA A 299 -2.91 3.88 6.17
N LYS A 300 -2.10 2.85 6.40
CA LYS A 300 -2.21 1.56 5.72
C LYS A 300 -2.63 0.43 6.65
N TYR A 301 -3.58 -0.35 6.18
CA TYR A 301 -4.17 -1.48 6.90
C TYR A 301 -4.08 -2.74 6.04
N TYR A 302 -3.42 -3.75 6.59
CA TYR A 302 -3.31 -5.07 6.00
C TYR A 302 -4.04 -6.09 6.88
N LEU A 303 -4.99 -6.80 6.28
CA LEU A 303 -5.75 -7.86 6.95
C LEU A 303 -5.64 -9.15 6.13
N GLU A 304 -5.24 -10.24 6.77
CA GLU A 304 -5.18 -11.57 6.15
C GLU A 304 -5.79 -12.61 7.08
N ASN A 305 -6.69 -13.45 6.56
CA ASN A 305 -7.39 -14.49 7.32
C ASN A 305 -8.14 -13.93 8.54
N CYS A 306 -8.70 -12.73 8.42
CA CYS A 306 -9.37 -12.04 9.53
C CYS A 306 -10.90 -12.24 9.49
N VAL A 307 -11.53 -12.13 10.65
CA VAL A 307 -12.99 -12.04 10.78
C VAL A 307 -13.35 -10.66 11.32
N VAL A 308 -14.20 -9.93 10.63
CA VAL A 308 -14.67 -8.60 11.03
C VAL A 308 -16.19 -8.61 11.16
N SER A 309 -16.69 -8.23 12.33
CA SER A 309 -18.13 -8.22 12.62
C SER A 309 -18.62 -6.81 12.98
N ASN A 310 -19.82 -6.48 12.52
CA ASN A 310 -20.62 -5.28 12.85
C ASN A 310 -20.09 -3.92 12.35
N SER A 311 -18.79 -3.65 12.36
CA SER A 311 -18.24 -2.37 11.87
C SER A 311 -16.83 -2.51 11.33
N LEU A 312 -16.48 -1.63 10.40
CA LEU A 312 -15.15 -1.55 9.80
C LEU A 312 -14.68 -0.10 9.64
N ALA A 313 -15.48 0.80 9.06
CA ALA A 313 -15.16 2.23 8.95
C ALA A 313 -16.34 3.04 8.42
N SER A 314 -16.33 4.38 8.59
CA SER A 314 -17.41 5.26 8.14
C SER A 314 -17.24 5.84 6.72
N ALA A 315 -16.01 6.10 6.26
CA ALA A 315 -15.71 6.52 4.89
C ALA A 315 -14.20 6.42 4.62
N TRP A 316 -13.82 6.06 3.40
CA TRP A 316 -12.43 5.98 2.97
C TRP A 316 -12.15 6.87 1.77
N ASN A 317 -10.93 7.37 1.68
CA ASN A 317 -10.45 8.09 0.51
C ASN A 317 -9.14 7.49 0.02
N VAL A 318 -9.03 7.34 -1.30
CA VAL A 318 -7.85 6.74 -1.93
C VAL A 318 -6.56 7.56 -1.80
N GLY A 319 -6.64 8.82 -1.39
CA GLY A 319 -5.46 9.61 -1.03
C GLY A 319 -4.93 9.31 0.37
N ASP A 320 -5.82 9.06 1.32
CA ASP A 320 -5.47 9.11 2.75
C ASP A 320 -5.30 7.72 3.35
N ASN A 321 -6.07 6.75 2.88
CA ASN A 321 -6.04 5.39 3.40
C ASN A 321 -5.38 4.45 2.41
N GLY A 322 -4.84 3.33 2.88
CA GLY A 322 -4.51 2.17 2.08
C GLY A 322 -5.10 0.94 2.77
N PHE A 323 -5.83 0.12 2.03
CA PHE A 323 -6.39 -1.14 2.49
C PHE A 323 -5.99 -2.26 1.58
N ARG A 324 -5.40 -3.29 2.19
CA ARG A 324 -5.22 -4.57 1.53
C ARG A 324 -5.77 -5.66 2.42
N VAL A 325 -6.82 -6.29 1.95
CA VAL A 325 -7.53 -7.33 2.67
C VAL A 325 -7.55 -8.57 1.81
N ARG A 326 -7.13 -9.70 2.38
CA ARG A 326 -7.09 -10.99 1.68
C ARG A 326 -7.72 -12.08 2.53
N THR A 327 -8.48 -12.97 1.89
CA THR A 327 -8.97 -14.23 2.50
C THR A 327 -9.65 -14.00 3.84
N SER A 328 -10.44 -12.93 3.93
CA SER A 328 -11.07 -12.48 5.18
C SER A 328 -12.59 -12.51 5.06
N VAL A 329 -13.27 -12.60 6.22
CA VAL A 329 -14.73 -12.66 6.30
C VAL A 329 -15.27 -11.45 7.04
N PHE A 330 -16.30 -10.83 6.45
CA PHE A 330 -17.01 -9.69 7.01
C PHE A 330 -18.45 -10.10 7.29
N GLU A 331 -18.92 -9.91 8.52
CA GLU A 331 -20.26 -10.30 8.96
C GLU A 331 -21.03 -9.09 9.49
N LYS A 332 -22.22 -8.84 8.93
CA LYS A 332 -23.15 -7.79 9.40
C LYS A 332 -22.50 -6.40 9.46
N ALA A 333 -21.49 -6.16 8.63
CA ALA A 333 -20.76 -4.91 8.59
C ALA A 333 -21.39 -3.93 7.59
N GLU A 334 -21.40 -2.66 7.95
CA GLU A 334 -21.60 -1.58 6.98
C GLU A 334 -20.24 -1.25 6.35
N MET A 335 -20.13 -1.50 5.05
CA MET A 335 -18.90 -1.24 4.31
C MET A 335 -18.78 0.26 4.01
N PRO A 336 -17.58 0.83 4.10
CA PRO A 336 -17.38 2.26 3.89
C PRO A 336 -17.56 2.64 2.43
N THR A 337 -17.99 3.87 2.19
CA THR A 337 -17.87 4.48 0.86
C THR A 337 -16.39 4.73 0.54
N VAL A 338 -16.03 4.57 -0.73
CA VAL A 338 -14.67 4.79 -1.24
C VAL A 338 -14.68 6.03 -2.14
N SER A 339 -14.13 7.13 -1.63
CA SER A 339 -13.91 8.34 -2.39
C SER A 339 -12.62 8.25 -3.20
N PHE A 340 -12.73 8.44 -4.51
CA PHE A 340 -11.59 8.59 -5.41
C PHE A 340 -11.13 10.06 -5.53
N LYS A 341 -11.79 10.99 -4.82
CA LYS A 341 -11.60 12.46 -4.95
C LYS A 341 -11.65 12.88 -6.43
N ASP A 342 -10.59 13.50 -6.94
CA ASP A 342 -10.46 13.96 -8.33
C ASP A 342 -9.50 13.05 -9.13
N LYS A 343 -9.27 11.83 -8.65
CA LYS A 343 -8.36 10.86 -9.26
C LYS A 343 -9.14 9.85 -10.08
N GLU A 344 -8.56 9.44 -11.22
CA GLU A 344 -9.13 8.42 -12.11
C GLU A 344 -9.27 7.06 -11.39
N PRO A 345 -10.49 6.56 -11.13
CA PRO A 345 -10.69 5.36 -10.32
C PRO A 345 -9.96 4.13 -10.88
N ALA A 346 -9.96 3.95 -12.21
CA ALA A 346 -9.29 2.83 -12.88
C ALA A 346 -7.79 2.73 -12.57
N LYS A 347 -7.11 3.85 -12.24
CA LYS A 347 -5.70 3.83 -11.81
C LYS A 347 -5.52 3.22 -10.42
N TYR A 348 -6.52 3.31 -9.55
CA TYR A 348 -6.47 2.88 -8.16
C TYR A 348 -6.99 1.46 -7.94
N LEU A 349 -7.84 0.94 -8.83
CA LEU A 349 -8.33 -0.45 -8.73
C LEU A 349 -7.21 -1.50 -8.86
N ASN A 350 -6.12 -1.13 -9.52
CA ASN A 350 -4.92 -1.96 -9.65
C ASN A 350 -3.85 -1.62 -8.60
N HIS A 351 -4.11 -0.67 -7.70
CA HIS A 351 -3.14 -0.26 -6.70
C HIS A 351 -3.00 -1.35 -5.62
N PRO A 352 -1.78 -1.73 -5.20
CA PRO A 352 -1.56 -2.81 -4.23
C PRO A 352 -2.12 -2.52 -2.83
N TRP A 353 -2.53 -1.29 -2.56
CA TRP A 353 -3.13 -0.85 -1.29
C TRP A 353 -4.61 -0.44 -1.42
N PHE A 354 -5.34 -0.87 -2.45
CA PHE A 354 -6.81 -0.72 -2.49
C PHE A 354 -7.46 -1.96 -3.02
N LYS A 355 -7.42 -3.03 -2.22
CA LYS A 355 -7.94 -4.30 -2.69
C LYS A 355 -8.50 -5.17 -1.58
N PHE A 356 -9.68 -5.70 -1.85
CA PHE A 356 -10.32 -6.78 -1.10
C PHE A 356 -10.34 -7.99 -2.01
N GLU A 357 -9.56 -9.00 -1.68
CA GLU A 357 -9.33 -10.15 -2.55
C GLU A 357 -9.68 -11.45 -1.84
N ASN A 358 -10.40 -12.33 -2.53
CA ASN A 358 -10.72 -13.66 -2.01
C ASN A 358 -11.50 -13.56 -0.67
N CYS A 359 -12.35 -12.54 -0.50
CA CYS A 359 -13.08 -12.26 0.75
C CYS A 359 -14.54 -12.72 0.68
N ARG A 360 -15.13 -12.99 1.84
CA ARG A 360 -16.57 -13.25 1.99
C ARG A 360 -17.25 -12.16 2.78
N PHE A 361 -18.38 -11.68 2.29
CA PHE A 361 -19.24 -10.71 2.96
C PHE A 361 -20.58 -11.39 3.25
N VAL A 362 -21.05 -11.34 4.49
CA VAL A 362 -22.29 -12.00 4.93
C VAL A 362 -23.17 -10.99 5.65
N GLY A 363 -24.36 -10.71 5.13
CA GLY A 363 -25.30 -9.77 5.73
C GLY A 363 -24.80 -8.31 5.73
N CYS A 364 -23.90 -7.95 4.81
CA CYS A 364 -23.29 -6.62 4.77
C CYS A 364 -24.12 -5.62 3.96
N LYS A 365 -24.00 -4.34 4.31
CA LYS A 365 -24.45 -3.23 3.46
C LYS A 365 -23.25 -2.72 2.66
N VAL A 366 -23.33 -2.76 1.33
CA VAL A 366 -22.19 -2.57 0.41
C VAL A 366 -22.46 -1.41 -0.55
N PRO A 367 -21.81 -0.25 -0.39
CA PRO A 367 -21.90 0.85 -1.35
C PRO A 367 -21.29 0.47 -2.71
N SER A 368 -21.82 1.03 -3.80
CA SER A 368 -21.33 0.77 -5.16
C SER A 368 -19.84 1.11 -5.35
N SER A 369 -19.33 2.15 -4.69
CA SER A 369 -17.89 2.50 -4.72
C SER A 369 -17.00 1.43 -4.07
N PHE A 370 -17.50 0.76 -3.03
CA PHE A 370 -16.77 -0.31 -2.36
C PHE A 370 -16.68 -1.55 -3.25
N VAL A 371 -17.73 -1.86 -4.00
CA VAL A 371 -17.72 -2.98 -4.97
C VAL A 371 -16.53 -2.87 -5.92
N LEU A 372 -16.18 -1.65 -6.34
CA LEU A 372 -15.09 -1.43 -7.31
C LEU A 372 -13.72 -1.89 -6.82
N VAL A 373 -13.48 -1.87 -5.50
CA VAL A 373 -12.20 -2.30 -4.91
C VAL A 373 -12.19 -3.78 -4.49
N THR A 374 -13.25 -4.52 -4.84
CA THR A 374 -13.33 -5.96 -4.59
C THR A 374 -12.89 -6.77 -5.81
N ARG A 375 -12.24 -7.90 -5.55
CA ARG A 375 -11.83 -8.87 -6.54
C ARG A 375 -12.09 -10.25 -5.98
N ASP A 376 -12.70 -11.13 -6.77
CA ASP A 376 -12.78 -12.55 -6.40
C ASP A 376 -13.48 -12.74 -5.04
N CYS A 377 -14.51 -11.93 -4.79
CA CYS A 377 -15.23 -11.89 -3.53
C CYS A 377 -16.64 -12.50 -3.67
N ILE A 378 -17.10 -13.11 -2.59
CA ILE A 378 -18.46 -13.66 -2.46
C ILE A 378 -19.28 -12.79 -1.50
N PHE A 379 -20.51 -12.46 -1.89
CA PHE A 379 -21.47 -11.68 -1.11
C PHE A 379 -22.73 -12.51 -0.85
N GLN A 380 -23.05 -12.77 0.41
CA GLN A 380 -24.19 -13.58 0.85
C GLN A 380 -25.11 -12.74 1.73
N ASP A 381 -26.41 -12.73 1.45
CA ASP A 381 -27.39 -11.93 2.19
C ASP A 381 -27.04 -10.42 2.27
N CYS A 382 -26.24 -9.90 1.34
CA CYS A 382 -25.79 -8.52 1.32
C CYS A 382 -26.79 -7.60 0.62
N ILE A 383 -26.82 -6.33 1.02
CA ILE A 383 -27.60 -5.28 0.35
C ILE A 383 -26.62 -4.32 -0.34
N PHE A 384 -26.65 -4.28 -1.67
CA PHE A 384 -25.90 -3.31 -2.45
C PHE A 384 -26.68 -2.01 -2.57
N VAL A 385 -26.05 -0.88 -2.26
CA VAL A 385 -26.72 0.43 -2.22
C VAL A 385 -25.99 1.46 -3.08
N ASP A 386 -26.73 2.46 -3.53
CA ASP A 386 -26.17 3.61 -4.25
C ASP A 386 -25.08 4.33 -3.42
N ASP A 387 -24.09 4.86 -4.14
CA ASP A 387 -23.09 5.77 -3.59
C ASP A 387 -23.11 7.09 -4.38
N PRO A 388 -23.75 8.15 -3.86
CA PRO A 388 -23.83 9.43 -4.57
C PRO A 388 -22.47 10.12 -4.71
N GLY A 389 -21.45 9.70 -3.96
CA GLY A 389 -20.09 10.23 -4.06
C GLY A 389 -19.25 9.64 -5.19
N LEU A 390 -19.73 8.59 -5.86
CA LEU A 390 -19.00 7.94 -6.95
C LEU A 390 -19.08 8.78 -8.24
N LYS A 391 -17.98 9.45 -8.58
CA LYS A 391 -17.85 10.28 -9.79
C LYS A 391 -17.61 9.42 -11.03
N GLU A 392 -18.01 9.95 -12.19
CA GLU A 392 -17.72 9.37 -13.50
C GLU A 392 -16.22 9.51 -13.83
N GLY A 393 -15.62 8.40 -14.25
CA GLY A 393 -14.21 8.33 -14.68
C GLY A 393 -14.07 8.36 -16.19
N GLN A 394 -12.84 8.48 -16.68
CA GLN A 394 -12.57 8.47 -18.12
C GLN A 394 -12.45 7.06 -18.69
N LYS A 395 -11.95 6.10 -17.90
CA LYS A 395 -11.69 4.74 -18.36
C LYS A 395 -12.84 3.80 -17.98
N PRO A 396 -13.18 2.83 -18.86
CA PRO A 396 -14.10 1.75 -18.50
C PRO A 396 -13.61 0.95 -17.30
N ILE A 397 -14.53 0.55 -16.43
CA ILE A 397 -14.31 -0.26 -15.24
C ILE A 397 -15.34 -1.38 -15.25
N ASP A 398 -14.88 -2.61 -15.39
CA ASP A 398 -15.72 -3.80 -15.33
C ASP A 398 -15.36 -4.61 -14.09
N VAL A 399 -16.36 -4.86 -13.24
CA VAL A 399 -16.21 -5.60 -11.98
C VAL A 399 -17.13 -6.80 -11.99
N ILE A 400 -16.61 -7.97 -11.64
CA ILE A 400 -17.40 -9.18 -11.45
C ILE A 400 -17.56 -9.42 -9.96
N ILE A 401 -18.81 -9.57 -9.51
CA ILE A 401 -19.14 -9.99 -8.15
C ILE A 401 -19.88 -11.31 -8.14
N TYR A 402 -19.58 -12.14 -7.16
CA TYR A 402 -20.26 -13.41 -6.93
C TYR A 402 -21.26 -13.24 -5.80
N VAL A 403 -22.54 -13.43 -6.10
CA VAL A 403 -23.65 -13.15 -5.20
C VAL A 403 -24.34 -14.46 -4.87
N GLY A 404 -24.37 -14.81 -3.59
CA GLY A 404 -25.12 -15.94 -3.07
C GLY A 404 -26.59 -15.60 -2.80
N PRO A 405 -27.33 -16.54 -2.21
CA PRO A 405 -28.73 -16.34 -1.82
C PRO A 405 -28.93 -15.09 -0.96
N GLY A 406 -30.14 -14.51 -1.05
CA GLY A 406 -30.56 -13.37 -0.24
C GLY A 406 -29.93 -12.02 -0.59
N GLY A 407 -29.00 -11.97 -1.55
CA GLY A 407 -28.42 -10.72 -2.03
C GLY A 407 -29.46 -9.79 -2.66
N ARG A 408 -29.51 -8.53 -2.21
CA ARG A 408 -30.39 -7.48 -2.75
C ARG A 408 -29.59 -6.41 -3.45
N TYR A 409 -30.02 -6.02 -4.65
CA TYR A 409 -29.33 -5.03 -5.47
C TYR A 409 -30.17 -3.77 -5.61
N ASP A 410 -29.94 -2.81 -4.73
CA ASP A 410 -30.69 -1.56 -4.63
C ASP A 410 -29.86 -0.38 -5.19
N ILE A 411 -28.95 -0.66 -6.14
CA ILE A 411 -28.20 0.36 -6.88
C ILE A 411 -29.06 0.83 -8.06
N SER A 412 -29.53 2.07 -8.01
CA SER A 412 -30.34 2.72 -9.05
C SER A 412 -29.48 3.44 -10.09
N LYS A 413 -28.26 3.87 -9.74
CA LYS A 413 -27.40 4.66 -10.62
C LYS A 413 -25.94 4.28 -10.48
N LEU A 414 -25.33 3.91 -11.61
CA LEU A 414 -23.88 3.79 -11.77
C LEU A 414 -23.37 4.84 -12.76
N PRO A 415 -22.10 5.29 -12.64
CA PRO A 415 -21.44 6.02 -13.71
C PRO A 415 -21.45 5.22 -15.02
N LYS A 416 -21.52 5.90 -16.19
CA LYS A 416 -21.68 5.21 -17.48
C LYS A 416 -20.46 4.35 -17.84
N ASN A 417 -19.29 4.70 -17.32
CA ASN A 417 -18.04 3.97 -17.52
C ASN A 417 -17.87 2.79 -16.55
N VAL A 418 -18.86 2.47 -15.70
CA VAL A 418 -18.79 1.41 -14.71
C VAL A 418 -19.83 0.32 -15.00
N THR A 419 -19.36 -0.92 -15.16
CA THR A 419 -20.20 -2.11 -15.28
C THR A 419 -19.97 -3.03 -14.09
N ILE A 420 -21.04 -3.44 -13.41
CA ILE A 420 -20.99 -4.48 -12.38
C ILE A 420 -21.71 -5.73 -12.90
N THR A 421 -20.94 -6.76 -13.24
CA THR A 421 -21.44 -8.06 -13.65
C THR A 421 -21.67 -8.94 -12.42
N ARG A 422 -22.89 -9.45 -12.28
CA ARG A 422 -23.28 -10.33 -11.17
C ARG A 422 -23.28 -11.78 -11.66
N LYS A 423 -22.62 -12.66 -10.90
CA LYS A 423 -22.66 -14.11 -11.10
C LYS A 423 -23.17 -14.78 -9.83
N PRO A 424 -23.83 -15.94 -9.91
CA PRO A 424 -24.14 -16.73 -8.72
C PRO A 424 -22.83 -17.20 -8.05
N ASP A 425 -22.83 -17.35 -6.73
CA ASP A 425 -21.66 -17.85 -5.99
C ASP A 425 -21.28 -19.30 -6.37
N THR A 426 -22.21 -20.07 -6.91
CA THR A 426 -21.95 -21.41 -7.49
C THR A 426 -21.07 -21.39 -8.74
N GLU A 427 -20.94 -20.25 -9.41
CA GLU A 427 -20.01 -20.06 -10.54
C GLU A 427 -18.59 -19.68 -10.11
N TRP A 428 -18.35 -19.50 -8.81
CA TRP A 428 -17.02 -19.23 -8.28
C TRP A 428 -16.07 -20.42 -8.53
N LYS A 429 -14.96 -20.17 -9.23
CA LYS A 429 -13.94 -21.19 -9.56
C LYS A 429 -12.55 -20.90 -8.99
N GLY A 430 -12.40 -19.82 -8.23
CA GLY A 430 -11.11 -19.46 -7.64
C GLY A 430 -10.82 -20.20 -6.34
N GLU A 431 -9.89 -19.67 -5.56
CA GLU A 431 -9.50 -20.23 -4.26
C GLU A 431 -10.71 -20.39 -3.32
N THR A 432 -10.67 -21.39 -2.45
CA THR A 432 -11.73 -21.57 -1.46
C THR A 432 -11.72 -20.40 -0.48
N ILE A 433 -12.78 -19.59 -0.49
CA ILE A 433 -12.98 -18.53 0.51
C ILE A 433 -13.47 -19.17 1.82
N PRO A 434 -12.76 -18.99 2.95
CA PRO A 434 -13.13 -19.61 4.21
C PRO A 434 -14.44 -19.05 4.77
N THR A 435 -15.10 -19.82 5.62
CA THR A 435 -16.22 -19.33 6.45
C THR A 435 -15.67 -18.59 7.67
N ALA A 436 -16.50 -17.77 8.32
CA ALA A 436 -16.13 -17.13 9.57
C ALA A 436 -15.78 -18.17 10.65
N GLN A 437 -16.51 -19.29 10.71
CA GLN A 437 -16.22 -20.39 11.63
C GLN A 437 -14.85 -21.01 11.34
N ALA A 438 -14.53 -21.33 10.08
CA ALA A 438 -13.24 -21.91 9.72
C ALA A 438 -12.06 -21.00 10.09
N LEU A 439 -12.20 -19.68 9.92
CA LEU A 439 -11.20 -18.72 10.38
C LEU A 439 -11.11 -18.68 11.91
N ARG A 440 -12.24 -18.68 12.64
CA ARG A 440 -12.25 -18.74 14.10
C ARG A 440 -11.57 -19.99 14.64
N ASP A 441 -11.85 -21.15 14.05
CA ASP A 441 -11.21 -22.43 14.40
C ASP A 441 -9.68 -22.36 14.16
N MET A 442 -9.25 -21.75 13.05
CA MET A 442 -7.83 -21.57 12.73
C MET A 442 -7.11 -20.64 13.72
N MET A 443 -7.80 -19.62 14.22
CA MET A 443 -7.29 -18.71 15.24
C MET A 443 -7.20 -19.37 16.61
N GLY A 444 -8.01 -20.41 16.86
CA GLY A 444 -8.09 -21.13 18.13
C GLY A 444 -8.93 -20.39 19.18
N PHE A 445 -10.02 -19.76 18.74
CA PHE A 445 -10.99 -19.09 19.61
C PHE A 445 -12.14 -20.01 20.02
#